data_AF-A0A9W6LQX2-F1
#
_entry.id   AF-A0A9W6LQX2-F1
#
_cell.length_a   1.000
_cell.length_b   1.000
_cell.length_c   1.000
_cell.angle_alpha   90.00
_cell.angle_beta   90.00
_cell.angle_gamma   90.00
#
_symmetry.space_group_name_H-M   'P 1'
#
loop_
_entity.id
_entity.type
_entity.pdbx_description
1 polymer ?
#
loop_
_entity_poly.entity_id
_entity_poly.type
_entity_poly.pdbx_seq_one_letter_code
_entity_poly.pdbx_strand_id
1 'polypeptide(L)'
;MTRSRLTLLPLLGIAFACPTAARADLCFRYQKSGGGTLVAKNARLPAPNACESLAMFEVEGKEGPSTKGLEGAATGSICTDVAGATVIFHYTYDGCLGPGSYFESATCRLKLQNGALPTTFGGCRGKANQSDFHDDSAILSTCDMQVPNDTAALCVIRPGFSHDDKD
;
A
#
# COMPACT_ATOMS: atom_id res chain seq x y z
N MET A 1 -35.39 57.63 -34.29
CA MET A 1 -34.39 56.55 -34.46
C MET A 1 -33.77 56.23 -33.10
N THR A 2 -34.35 55.28 -32.37
CA THR A 2 -33.87 54.84 -31.04
C THR A 2 -33.14 53.51 -31.20
N ARG A 3 -31.81 53.52 -31.03
CA ARG A 3 -30.96 52.33 -31.10
C ARG A 3 -31.10 51.52 -29.80
N SER A 4 -31.79 50.39 -29.88
CA SER A 4 -31.87 49.38 -28.83
C SER A 4 -30.49 48.72 -28.66
N ARG A 5 -29.89 48.83 -27.46
CA ARG A 5 -28.63 48.17 -27.11
C ARG A 5 -28.96 46.82 -26.47
N LEU A 6 -28.67 45.72 -27.17
CA LEU A 6 -28.71 44.37 -26.62
C LEU A 6 -27.47 44.17 -25.72
N THR A 7 -27.69 44.02 -24.42
CA THR A 7 -26.65 43.69 -23.45
C THR A 7 -26.51 42.17 -23.38
N LEU A 8 -25.41 41.61 -23.91
CA LEU A 8 -25.06 40.21 -23.69
C LEU A 8 -24.56 40.02 -22.24
N LEU A 9 -25.29 39.25 -21.44
CA LEU A 9 -24.77 38.73 -20.17
C LEU A 9 -23.85 37.53 -20.43
N PRO A 10 -22.60 37.53 -19.93
CA PRO A 10 -21.77 36.32 -19.95
C PRO A 10 -22.27 35.37 -18.85
N LEU A 11 -22.72 34.18 -19.24
CA LEU A 11 -22.88 33.06 -18.32
C LEU A 11 -21.50 32.66 -17.78
N LEU A 12 -21.20 33.02 -16.52
CA LEU A 12 -20.11 32.40 -15.78
C LEU A 12 -20.49 30.95 -15.47
N GLY A 13 -20.01 30.03 -16.30
CA GLY A 13 -20.03 28.60 -16.00
C GLY A 13 -19.10 28.31 -14.82
N ILE A 14 -19.67 28.08 -13.65
CA ILE A 14 -18.95 27.55 -12.50
C ILE A 14 -18.63 26.09 -12.82
N ALA A 15 -17.41 25.83 -13.30
CA ALA A 15 -16.88 24.49 -13.42
C ALA A 15 -16.72 23.91 -12.01
N PHE A 16 -17.62 23.00 -11.62
CA PHE A 16 -17.40 22.15 -10.46
C PHE A 16 -16.18 21.27 -10.76
N ALA A 17 -15.02 21.67 -10.25
CA ALA A 17 -13.88 20.78 -10.16
C ALA A 17 -14.26 19.68 -9.17
N CYS A 18 -14.63 18.51 -9.69
CA CYS A 18 -14.70 17.30 -8.88
C CYS A 18 -13.32 17.11 -8.26
N PRO A 19 -13.17 17.14 -6.92
CA PRO A 19 -11.88 16.84 -6.31
C PRO A 19 -11.58 15.39 -6.67
N THR A 20 -10.62 15.18 -7.58
CA THR A 20 -10.00 13.88 -7.75
C THR A 20 -9.40 13.54 -6.40
N ALA A 21 -9.95 12.52 -5.72
CA ALA A 21 -9.42 12.03 -4.45
C ALA A 21 -7.90 11.89 -4.59
N ALA A 22 -7.16 12.74 -3.87
CA ALA A 22 -5.71 12.80 -3.96
C ALA A 22 -5.16 11.40 -3.64
N ARG A 23 -4.35 10.85 -4.55
CA ARG A 23 -3.65 9.57 -4.34
C ARG A 23 -2.63 9.78 -3.21
N ALA A 24 -2.67 8.91 -2.21
CA ALA A 24 -1.76 8.92 -1.07
C ALA A 24 -1.10 7.55 -1.00
N ASP A 25 0.17 7.48 -0.61
CA ASP A 25 0.81 6.18 -0.48
C ASP A 25 0.15 5.38 0.65
N LEU A 26 -0.01 4.09 0.44
CA LEU A 26 -0.50 3.17 1.46
C LEU A 26 0.69 2.44 2.08
N CYS A 27 0.76 2.45 3.40
CA CYS A 27 1.75 1.71 4.18
C CYS A 27 1.08 0.60 4.97
N PHE A 28 1.53 -0.63 4.74
CA PHE A 28 1.16 -1.83 5.48
C PHE A 28 2.33 -2.29 6.35
N ARG A 29 2.05 -2.64 7.61
CA ARG A 29 3.02 -3.24 8.52
C ARG A 29 2.35 -4.14 9.55
N TYR A 30 3.10 -5.09 10.08
CA TYR A 30 2.76 -5.80 11.31
C TYR A 30 3.40 -5.10 12.51
N GLN A 31 2.60 -4.66 13.48
CA GLN A 31 3.13 -3.91 14.63
C GLN A 31 3.84 -4.79 15.67
N LYS A 32 3.53 -6.09 15.74
CA LYS A 32 4.06 -7.00 16.79
C LYS A 32 5.06 -8.01 16.28
N SER A 33 4.81 -8.67 15.15
CA SER A 33 5.74 -9.66 14.58
C SER A 33 6.99 -9.03 13.95
N GLY A 34 6.94 -7.72 13.65
CA GLY A 34 8.04 -6.98 13.05
C GLY A 34 8.06 -7.07 11.53
N GLY A 35 9.25 -6.87 10.95
CA GLY A 35 9.44 -6.75 9.51
C GLY A 35 9.46 -5.30 9.04
N GLY A 36 9.75 -5.09 7.75
CA GLY A 36 9.70 -3.78 7.14
C GLY A 36 8.27 -3.29 6.88
N THR A 37 8.18 -2.07 6.36
CA THR A 37 6.90 -1.48 5.94
C THR A 37 6.73 -1.67 4.45
N LEU A 38 5.63 -2.30 4.01
CA LEU A 38 5.28 -2.41 2.61
C LEU A 38 4.57 -1.12 2.16
N VAL A 39 5.09 -0.48 1.12
CA VAL A 39 4.60 0.81 0.61
C VAL A 39 4.06 0.65 -0.81
N ALA A 40 2.77 0.93 -1.00
CA ALA A 40 2.17 1.11 -2.32
C ALA A 40 2.14 2.59 -2.69
N LYS A 41 2.97 2.99 -3.66
CA LYS A 41 3.04 4.39 -4.10
C LYS A 41 1.82 4.78 -4.93
N ASN A 42 1.31 5.98 -4.70
CA ASN A 42 0.15 6.54 -5.42
C ASN A 42 -1.10 5.64 -5.40
N ALA A 43 -1.23 4.81 -4.37
CA ALA A 43 -2.39 3.96 -4.19
C ALA A 43 -3.54 4.74 -3.51
N ARG A 44 -4.66 4.08 -3.27
CA ARG A 44 -5.76 4.60 -2.47
C ARG A 44 -6.62 3.43 -2.02
N LEU A 45 -7.48 3.67 -1.03
CA LEU A 45 -8.55 2.73 -0.75
C LEU A 45 -9.53 2.70 -1.94
N PRO A 46 -9.93 1.51 -2.42
CA PRO A 46 -11.02 1.39 -3.39
C PRO A 46 -12.33 1.96 -2.82
N ALA A 47 -13.22 2.37 -3.73
CA ALA A 47 -14.60 2.66 -3.36
C ALA A 47 -15.26 1.46 -2.65
N PRO A 48 -16.32 1.67 -1.84
CA PRO A 48 -17.07 0.57 -1.25
C PRO A 48 -17.49 -0.46 -2.32
N ASN A 49 -17.38 -1.74 -1.97
CA ASN A 49 -17.64 -2.88 -2.87
C ASN A 49 -16.78 -2.92 -4.15
N ALA A 50 -15.54 -2.42 -4.08
CA ALA A 50 -14.60 -2.46 -5.19
C ALA A 50 -13.25 -3.05 -4.77
N CYS A 51 -12.49 -3.52 -5.76
CA CYS A 51 -11.13 -4.01 -5.59
C CYS A 51 -10.19 -3.29 -6.57
N GLU A 52 -8.96 -3.00 -6.13
CA GLU A 52 -7.86 -2.51 -6.96
C GLU A 52 -6.62 -3.41 -6.76
N SER A 53 -5.79 -3.55 -7.80
CA SER A 53 -4.50 -4.24 -7.69
C SER A 53 -3.46 -3.34 -7.02
N LEU A 54 -2.55 -3.93 -6.25
CA LEU A 54 -1.45 -3.22 -5.59
C LEU A 54 -0.10 -3.84 -5.93
N ALA A 55 0.88 -2.98 -6.15
CA ALA A 55 2.29 -3.29 -6.05
C ALA A 55 2.85 -2.53 -4.84
N MET A 56 3.60 -3.22 -4.01
CA MET A 56 4.21 -2.67 -2.80
C MET A 56 5.68 -3.05 -2.73
N PHE A 57 6.45 -2.17 -2.13
CA PHE A 57 7.88 -2.37 -1.93
C PHE A 57 8.19 -2.17 -0.46
N GLU A 58 8.97 -3.08 0.09
CA GLU A 58 9.43 -2.95 1.45
C GLU A 58 10.43 -1.81 1.56
N VAL A 59 10.22 -0.97 2.56
CA VAL A 59 11.18 0.03 2.99
C VAL A 59 11.50 -0.22 4.45
N GLU A 60 12.73 0.10 4.85
CA GLU A 60 13.09 0.07 6.26
C GLU A 60 12.18 1.05 7.02
N GLY A 61 11.43 0.50 7.98
CA GLY A 61 10.58 1.30 8.84
C GLY A 61 11.43 2.19 9.74
N LYS A 62 11.25 3.51 9.67
CA LYS A 62 11.85 4.45 10.64
C LYS A 62 11.22 4.36 12.04
N GLU A 63 10.11 3.63 12.17
CA GLU A 63 9.33 3.51 13.41
C GLU A 63 9.07 2.05 13.80
N GLY A 64 9.70 1.60 14.87
CA GLY A 64 9.56 0.26 15.44
C GLY A 64 10.90 -0.28 15.93
N PRO A 65 10.93 -1.36 16.74
CA PRO A 65 12.17 -2.05 17.06
C PRO A 65 12.82 -2.47 15.73
N SER A 66 14.06 -2.04 15.55
CA SER A 66 14.92 -2.23 14.39
C SER A 66 14.84 -3.66 13.85
N THR A 67 13.93 -3.91 12.92
CA THR A 67 13.94 -5.12 12.10
C THR A 67 14.33 -4.63 10.72
N LYS A 68 15.56 -4.97 10.33
CA LYS A 68 16.00 -4.82 8.95
C LYS A 68 15.00 -5.61 8.10
N GLY A 69 14.31 -4.92 7.20
CA GLY A 69 13.47 -5.59 6.22
C GLY A 69 14.32 -6.51 5.33
N LEU A 70 13.66 -7.33 4.53
CA LEU A 70 14.34 -8.16 3.53
C LEU A 70 14.44 -7.45 2.16
N GLU A 71 14.18 -6.13 2.14
CA GLU A 71 14.10 -5.28 0.95
C GLU A 71 13.26 -5.91 -0.17
N GLY A 72 12.15 -6.53 0.24
CA GLY A 72 11.31 -7.33 -0.65
C GLY A 72 10.27 -6.52 -1.45
N ALA A 73 9.53 -7.24 -2.28
CA ALA A 73 8.40 -6.72 -3.02
C ALA A 73 7.16 -7.58 -2.81
N ALA A 74 6.00 -6.95 -2.81
CA ALA A 74 4.71 -7.63 -2.75
C ALA A 74 3.79 -7.18 -3.88
N THR A 75 2.97 -8.12 -4.35
CA THR A 75 1.87 -7.85 -5.27
C THR A 75 0.59 -8.42 -4.71
N GLY A 76 -0.53 -7.80 -5.01
CA GLY A 76 -1.80 -8.23 -4.45
C GLY A 76 -3.01 -7.48 -4.94
N SER A 77 -4.09 -7.62 -4.18
CA SER A 77 -5.32 -6.86 -4.34
C SER A 77 -5.78 -6.31 -3.01
N ILE A 78 -6.32 -5.10 -3.05
CA ILE A 78 -7.00 -4.45 -1.94
C ILE A 78 -8.46 -4.29 -2.33
N CYS A 79 -9.36 -4.69 -1.44
CA CYS A 79 -10.81 -4.61 -1.63
C CYS A 79 -11.44 -3.90 -0.44
N THR A 80 -12.50 -3.15 -0.69
CA THR A 80 -13.31 -2.56 0.37
C THR A 80 -14.67 -3.25 0.39
N ASP A 81 -15.19 -3.58 1.58
CA ASP A 81 -16.52 -4.17 1.71
C ASP A 81 -17.64 -3.23 1.28
N VAL A 82 -18.87 -3.74 1.25
CA VAL A 82 -20.07 -2.99 0.82
C VAL A 82 -20.29 -1.73 1.65
N ALA A 83 -19.96 -1.79 2.95
CA ALA A 83 -20.17 -0.68 3.87
C ALA A 83 -19.05 0.37 3.82
N GLY A 84 -17.93 0.11 3.14
CA GLY A 84 -16.76 0.98 3.22
C GLY A 84 -16.02 0.89 4.55
N ALA A 85 -16.29 -0.12 5.37
CA ALA A 85 -15.84 -0.21 6.76
C ALA A 85 -14.65 -1.18 6.95
N THR A 86 -14.53 -2.15 6.06
CA THR A 86 -13.50 -3.18 6.11
C THR A 86 -12.69 -3.19 4.83
N VAL A 87 -11.37 -3.23 4.98
CA VAL A 87 -10.43 -3.53 3.90
C VAL A 87 -10.07 -5.01 3.97
N ILE A 88 -10.16 -5.68 2.83
CA ILE A 88 -9.62 -7.03 2.63
C ILE A 88 -8.40 -6.88 1.73
N PHE A 89 -7.24 -7.29 2.22
CA PHE A 89 -5.99 -7.14 1.51
C PHE A 89 -5.35 -8.50 1.31
N HIS A 90 -5.22 -8.92 0.06
CA HIS A 90 -4.56 -10.17 -0.34
C HIS A 90 -3.21 -9.84 -0.94
N TYR A 91 -2.15 -10.53 -0.54
CA TYR A 91 -0.84 -10.33 -1.17
C TYR A 91 0.01 -11.59 -1.18
N THR A 92 1.00 -11.55 -2.05
CA THR A 92 2.19 -12.38 -2.07
C THR A 92 3.40 -11.48 -1.96
N TYR A 93 4.34 -11.81 -1.08
CA TYR A 93 5.56 -11.09 -0.81
C TYR A 93 6.76 -12.01 -1.03
N ASP A 94 7.80 -11.45 -1.63
CA ASP A 94 9.09 -12.10 -1.83
C ASP A 94 10.19 -11.21 -1.23
N GLY A 95 10.96 -11.76 -0.30
CA GLY A 95 12.10 -11.10 0.34
C GLY A 95 13.34 -11.21 -0.54
N CYS A 96 13.92 -10.08 -0.92
CA CYS A 96 14.97 -10.04 -1.94
C CYS A 96 16.39 -10.07 -1.35
N LEU A 97 16.54 -9.83 -0.04
CA LEU A 97 17.77 -9.95 0.74
C LEU A 97 17.58 -10.89 1.94
N GLY A 98 18.69 -11.43 2.46
CA GLY A 98 18.73 -12.26 3.67
C GLY A 98 19.01 -13.75 3.42
N PRO A 99 19.31 -14.53 4.48
CA PRO A 99 19.61 -15.95 4.37
C PRO A 99 18.34 -16.76 4.03
N GLY A 100 18.27 -17.23 2.78
CA GLY A 100 17.14 -18.00 2.23
C GLY A 100 16.10 -17.10 1.54
N SER A 101 15.32 -17.68 0.62
CA SER A 101 14.23 -16.99 -0.07
C SER A 101 13.00 -16.92 0.84
N TYR A 102 12.84 -15.84 1.60
CA TYR A 102 11.62 -15.65 2.38
C TYR A 102 10.45 -15.38 1.43
N PHE A 103 9.41 -16.20 1.52
CA PHE A 103 8.19 -16.02 0.76
C PHE A 103 6.98 -16.03 1.69
N GLU A 104 6.10 -15.06 1.53
CA GLU A 104 4.86 -14.95 2.28
C GLU A 104 3.66 -14.76 1.35
N SER A 105 2.53 -15.36 1.70
CA SER A 105 1.25 -15.04 1.07
C SER A 105 0.17 -14.98 2.13
N ALA A 106 -0.68 -13.96 2.09
CA ALA A 106 -1.63 -13.73 3.16
C ALA A 106 -2.93 -13.09 2.68
N THR A 107 -3.97 -13.29 3.48
CA THR A 107 -5.21 -12.52 3.43
C THR A 107 -5.39 -11.80 4.76
N CYS A 108 -5.48 -10.49 4.68
CA CYS A 108 -5.70 -9.59 5.80
C CYS A 108 -7.11 -9.04 5.79
N ARG A 109 -7.70 -8.86 6.97
CA ARG A 109 -8.95 -8.11 7.18
C ARG A 109 -8.68 -7.00 8.17
N LEU A 110 -8.89 -5.77 7.73
CA LEU A 110 -8.52 -4.56 8.45
C LEU A 110 -9.74 -3.65 8.59
N LYS A 111 -10.03 -3.20 9.81
CA LYS A 111 -11.16 -2.32 10.11
C LYS A 111 -10.74 -0.86 10.02
N LEU A 112 -11.42 -0.09 9.18
CA LEU A 112 -11.20 1.34 9.03
C LEU A 112 -11.75 2.13 10.21
N GLN A 113 -11.11 3.25 10.54
CA GLN A 113 -11.61 4.20 11.52
C GLN A 113 -12.65 5.09 10.85
N ASN A 114 -13.95 4.84 11.09
CA ASN A 114 -15.04 5.60 10.46
C ASN A 114 -14.94 5.65 8.92
N GLY A 115 -14.53 4.54 8.29
CA GLY A 115 -14.34 4.46 6.84
C GLY A 115 -13.06 5.12 6.30
N ALA A 116 -12.16 5.57 7.18
CA ALA A 116 -10.88 6.17 6.82
C ALA A 116 -9.68 5.41 7.39
N LEU A 117 -8.50 5.70 6.84
CA LEU A 117 -7.21 5.29 7.39
C LEU A 117 -6.81 6.22 8.55
N PRO A 118 -5.99 5.75 9.52
CA PRO A 118 -5.45 4.39 9.62
C PRO A 118 -6.50 3.37 10.07
N THR A 119 -6.19 2.09 9.91
CA THR A 119 -7.02 1.01 10.45
C THR A 119 -6.90 0.92 11.97
N THR A 120 -7.98 0.56 12.65
CA THR A 120 -8.05 0.43 14.13
C THR A 120 -7.79 -0.98 14.64
N PHE A 121 -8.05 -1.97 13.80
CA PHE A 121 -7.85 -3.38 14.08
C PHE A 121 -7.53 -4.07 12.76
N GLY A 122 -6.67 -5.07 12.78
CA GLY A 122 -6.33 -5.81 11.59
C GLY A 122 -5.69 -7.14 11.91
N GLY A 123 -6.04 -8.16 11.13
CA GLY A 123 -5.42 -9.47 11.26
C GLY A 123 -5.23 -10.14 9.90
N CYS A 124 -4.14 -10.89 9.78
CA CYS A 124 -3.75 -11.61 8.58
C CYS A 124 -3.57 -13.10 8.87
N ARG A 125 -3.95 -13.92 7.90
CA ARG A 125 -3.72 -15.37 7.89
C ARG A 125 -3.11 -15.79 6.57
N GLY A 126 -2.15 -16.69 6.61
CA GLY A 126 -1.42 -17.05 5.41
C GLY A 126 -0.35 -18.11 5.61
N LYS A 127 0.56 -18.16 4.64
CA LYS A 127 1.76 -19.00 4.64
C LYS A 127 3.01 -18.13 4.60
N ALA A 128 3.97 -18.40 5.47
CA ALA A 128 5.33 -17.85 5.43
C ALA A 128 6.31 -19.02 5.38
N ASN A 129 7.15 -19.11 4.34
CA ASN A 129 8.05 -20.24 4.10
C ASN A 129 7.37 -21.61 4.28
N GLN A 130 6.18 -21.77 3.68
CA GLN A 130 5.32 -22.96 3.75
C GLN A 130 4.66 -23.25 5.12
N SER A 131 4.99 -22.50 6.16
CA SER A 131 4.37 -22.62 7.48
C SER A 131 3.16 -21.70 7.60
N ASP A 132 2.09 -22.19 8.24
CA ASP A 132 0.93 -21.36 8.53
C ASP A 132 1.29 -20.27 9.55
N PHE A 133 0.79 -19.07 9.34
CA PHE A 133 0.90 -17.99 10.31
C PHE A 133 -0.43 -17.26 10.48
N HIS A 134 -0.53 -16.59 11.62
CA HIS A 134 -1.63 -15.71 11.98
C HIS A 134 -1.09 -14.53 12.78
N ASP A 135 -1.42 -13.32 12.38
CA ASP A 135 -0.96 -12.08 13.04
C ASP A 135 -2.11 -11.08 13.17
N ASP A 136 -2.40 -10.64 14.40
CA ASP A 136 -3.49 -9.68 14.73
C ASP A 136 -2.98 -8.25 14.98
N SER A 137 -1.83 -7.90 14.40
CA SER A 137 -1.18 -6.60 14.55
C SER A 137 -1.02 -5.84 13.24
N ALA A 138 -1.72 -6.29 12.19
CA ALA A 138 -1.67 -5.68 10.87
C ALA A 138 -2.31 -4.29 10.88
N ILE A 139 -1.59 -3.29 10.39
CA ILE A 139 -2.06 -1.92 10.23
C ILE A 139 -1.84 -1.45 8.81
N LEU A 140 -2.87 -0.82 8.24
CA LEU A 140 -2.80 -0.04 7.02
C LEU A 140 -3.00 1.43 7.35
N SER A 141 -2.18 2.30 6.76
CA SER A 141 -2.18 3.74 6.98
C SER A 141 -1.78 4.49 5.73
N THR A 142 -2.06 5.79 5.68
CA THR A 142 -1.43 6.68 4.69
C THR A 142 -0.04 7.08 5.14
N CYS A 143 0.90 7.19 4.23
CA CYS A 143 2.27 7.58 4.54
C CYS A 143 2.91 8.40 3.41
N ASP A 144 4.09 8.96 3.71
CA ASP A 144 4.97 9.61 2.73
C ASP A 144 6.37 9.00 2.88
N MET A 145 6.49 7.75 2.44
CA MET A 145 7.76 7.02 2.46
C MET A 145 8.37 7.01 1.06
N GLN A 146 9.67 7.25 1.02
CA GLN A 146 10.45 7.11 -0.21
C GLN A 146 10.68 5.63 -0.45
N VAL A 147 10.13 5.11 -1.55
CA VAL A 147 10.50 3.80 -2.10
C VAL A 147 11.69 4.04 -3.01
N PRO A 148 12.87 3.45 -2.74
CA PRO A 148 14.01 3.55 -3.65
C PRO A 148 13.62 3.11 -5.06
N ASN A 149 14.08 3.85 -6.08
CA ASN A 149 13.77 3.52 -7.48
C ASN A 149 14.26 2.13 -7.89
N ASP A 150 15.24 1.59 -7.16
CA ASP A 150 15.90 0.32 -7.45
C ASP A 150 15.38 -0.86 -6.62
N THR A 151 14.35 -0.71 -5.77
CA THR A 151 13.83 -1.83 -4.97
C THR A 151 13.29 -2.95 -5.86
N ALA A 152 12.72 -2.62 -7.02
CA ALA A 152 12.37 -3.61 -8.04
C ALA A 152 13.61 -4.28 -8.66
N ALA A 153 14.75 -3.60 -8.73
CA ALA A 153 16.00 -4.15 -9.27
C ALA A 153 16.71 -5.10 -8.28
N LEU A 154 16.42 -5.01 -6.98
CA LEU A 154 16.95 -5.94 -5.96
C LEU A 154 16.35 -7.34 -6.08
N CYS A 155 15.07 -7.43 -6.45
CA CYS A 155 14.37 -8.69 -6.70
C CYS A 155 14.61 -9.25 -8.11
N VAL A 156 15.16 -8.44 -9.02
CA VAL A 156 15.62 -8.91 -10.33
C VAL A 156 16.98 -9.55 -10.11
N ILE A 157 16.99 -10.87 -10.01
CA ILE A 157 18.18 -11.73 -10.06
C ILE A 157 19.16 -11.13 -11.09
N ARG A 158 20.20 -10.44 -10.65
CA ARG A 158 21.38 -10.22 -11.49
C ARG A 158 22.16 -11.53 -11.45
N PRO A 159 22.33 -12.23 -12.59
CA PRO A 159 23.37 -13.24 -12.66
C PRO A 159 24.70 -12.52 -12.38
N GLY A 160 25.33 -12.80 -11.23
CA GLY A 160 26.63 -12.23 -10.86
C GLY A 160 26.66 -11.25 -9.69
N PHE A 161 25.58 -11.06 -8.91
CA PHE A 161 25.71 -10.51 -7.56
C PHE A 161 26.05 -11.65 -6.60
N SER A 162 27.34 -11.93 -6.40
CA SER A 162 27.77 -12.66 -5.20
C SER A 162 27.77 -11.68 -4.04
N HIS A 163 27.22 -12.08 -2.91
CA HIS A 163 27.60 -11.50 -1.64
C HIS A 163 29.12 -11.70 -1.52
N ASP A 164 29.90 -10.61 -1.60
CA ASP A 164 31.29 -10.65 -1.15
C ASP A 164 31.23 -10.83 0.36
N ASP A 165 31.22 -12.09 0.80
CA ASP A 165 31.44 -12.45 2.19
C ASP A 165 32.89 -12.10 2.52
N LYS A 166 33.11 -10.88 2.99
CA LYS A 166 34.26 -10.49 3.79
C LYS A 166 33.77 -10.21 5.20
N ASP A 167 33.82 -11.24 6.04
CA ASP A 167 34.66 -11.28 7.25
C ASP A 167 34.54 -12.64 7.95
#